data_AF-A0A952SRY9-F1
#
_entry.id   AF-A0A952SRY9-F1
#
_cell.length_a   1.000
_cell.length_b   1.000
_cell.length_c   1.000
_cell.angle_alpha   90.00
_cell.angle_beta   90.00
_cell.angle_gamma   90.00
#
_symmetry.space_group_name_H-M   'P 1'
#
loop_
_entity.id
_entity.type
_entity.pdbx_description
1 polymer ?
#
loop_
_entity_poly.entity_id
_entity_poly.type
_entity_poly.pdbx_seq_one_letter_code
_entity_poly.pdbx_strand_id
1 'polypeptide(L)'
;MPIHQFAGQPAPPSSLVEVNTLLAAYWAEQPDPSAHEQRVSFGTSGHRGSSFKRSFNEHHIVAIAQAVCEYRATQGTTGPLYLGKDTHALSDPAFVTVLEVLAANGVEVMIDQDNGFTPTPVISHAILRYNCNRTSGLADGIVITPSHNPPEDGGIKYNPPNGGPADTQVTKWIEDRANTLLTNKLRECNRLPIKQAQQAATTHRHDYIGAYGGELNHVVDMAAIKTAGLRLGIDPLGGSGVAYWKPIIEQYGLNVEIVNPSVDPTFRFMTLDWDGKIRMDCSSPYAMANLIALKDRFDVAFGNDADNDRHGIVTRSGLMNPNHYLAVSIAYLFANRPHWRSTAGIGKTLVSSSLIDRVAAKLKRKLVEVPVGFKWFVGGLLDGSLGFGGEESAGASFLRRDGTVWSTDKDGIIMDLLAAEMMAKTGRDPSELYRDLTKELGEPVYERIDAPATLEQKAVLSKLSPEQVKATELAGDKITAMLTKASGNSASIGGLKVVTENGWFAARPSGTEDVYKLYAESFRGKTHLKQIQQEAQALIARALSQPK
;
A
#
# COMPACT_ATOMS: atom_id res chain seq x y z
N MET A 1 22.89 -1.40 -1.58
CA MET A 1 23.23 -2.67 -2.28
C MET A 1 23.52 -2.37 -3.73
N PRO A 2 24.39 -3.12 -4.43
CA PRO A 2 24.59 -2.95 -5.87
C PRO A 2 23.32 -3.32 -6.64
N ILE A 3 23.06 -2.61 -7.74
CA ILE A 3 21.98 -2.93 -8.68
C ILE A 3 22.33 -4.26 -9.39
N HIS A 4 21.37 -5.16 -9.49
CA HIS A 4 21.55 -6.45 -10.16
C HIS A 4 21.82 -6.27 -11.66
N GLN A 5 22.69 -7.11 -12.24
CA GLN A 5 23.11 -6.98 -13.64
C GLN A 5 21.98 -7.10 -14.68
N PHE A 6 20.89 -7.77 -14.31
CA PHE A 6 19.70 -7.96 -15.15
C PHE A 6 18.51 -7.08 -14.74
N ALA A 7 18.71 -6.09 -13.86
CA ALA A 7 17.64 -5.17 -13.48
C ALA A 7 17.08 -4.43 -14.71
N GLY A 8 15.76 -4.39 -14.84
CA GLY A 8 15.04 -3.82 -15.98
C GLY A 8 15.00 -4.70 -17.23
N GLN A 9 15.58 -5.90 -17.20
CA GLN A 9 15.52 -6.86 -18.30
C GLN A 9 14.35 -7.84 -18.13
N PRO A 10 13.78 -8.40 -19.21
CA PRO A 10 12.74 -9.43 -19.13
C PRO A 10 13.16 -10.61 -18.23
N ALA A 11 12.24 -11.11 -17.42
CA ALA A 11 12.50 -12.24 -16.55
C ALA A 11 12.92 -13.49 -17.35
N PRO A 12 14.12 -14.07 -17.11
CA PRO A 12 14.50 -15.32 -17.76
C PRO A 12 13.68 -16.50 -17.20
N PRO A 13 13.50 -17.60 -17.95
CA PRO A 13 12.80 -18.79 -17.45
C PRO A 13 13.33 -19.32 -16.11
N SER A 14 14.63 -19.14 -15.84
CA SER A 14 15.28 -19.58 -14.60
C SER A 14 14.89 -18.77 -13.35
N SER A 15 14.25 -17.60 -13.49
CA SER A 15 13.74 -16.81 -12.36
C SER A 15 12.26 -17.05 -12.08
N LEU A 16 11.59 -17.91 -12.86
CA LEU A 16 10.18 -18.21 -12.67
C LEU A 16 9.98 -19.19 -11.52
N VAL A 17 8.94 -18.96 -10.71
CA VAL A 17 8.56 -19.88 -9.64
C VAL A 17 7.91 -21.15 -10.22
N GLU A 18 8.23 -22.30 -9.64
CA GLU A 18 7.56 -23.58 -9.93
C GLU A 18 6.17 -23.61 -9.26
N VAL A 19 5.16 -23.03 -9.92
CA VAL A 19 3.81 -22.81 -9.37
C VAL A 19 3.18 -24.09 -8.85
N ASN A 20 3.26 -25.21 -9.57
CA ASN A 20 2.65 -26.47 -9.13
C ASN A 20 3.27 -26.98 -7.82
N THR A 21 4.58 -26.86 -7.67
CA THR A 21 5.29 -27.25 -6.43
C THR A 21 4.94 -26.30 -5.29
N LEU A 22 4.81 -25.00 -5.57
CA LEU A 22 4.40 -23.98 -4.61
C LEU A 22 2.99 -24.27 -4.06
N LEU A 23 2.04 -24.56 -4.95
CA LEU A 23 0.67 -24.92 -4.60
C LEU A 23 0.61 -26.25 -3.85
N ALA A 24 1.39 -27.26 -4.26
CA ALA A 24 1.47 -28.53 -3.53
C ALA A 24 2.00 -28.32 -2.10
N ALA A 25 3.04 -27.50 -1.92
CA ALA A 25 3.58 -27.17 -0.60
C ALA A 25 2.57 -26.46 0.30
N TYR A 26 1.67 -25.64 -0.25
CA TYR A 26 0.62 -24.98 0.54
C TYR A 26 -0.26 -25.98 1.28
N TRP A 27 -0.62 -27.09 0.62
CA TRP A 27 -1.48 -28.14 1.15
C TRP A 27 -0.73 -29.22 1.95
N ALA A 28 0.48 -29.58 1.51
CA ALA A 28 1.21 -30.72 2.06
C ALA A 28 2.09 -30.36 3.27
N GLU A 29 2.62 -29.13 3.32
CA GLU A 29 3.56 -28.71 4.36
C GLU A 29 2.83 -28.04 5.52
N GLN A 30 3.30 -28.31 6.75
CA GLN A 30 2.74 -27.74 7.97
C GLN A 30 3.79 -26.87 8.68
N PRO A 31 3.42 -25.69 9.19
CA PRO A 31 4.32 -24.89 10.00
C PRO A 31 4.65 -25.59 11.33
N ASP A 32 5.87 -25.38 11.81
CA ASP A 32 6.27 -25.69 13.18
C ASP A 32 6.03 -24.46 14.08
N PRO A 33 5.02 -24.49 14.98
CA PRO A 33 4.74 -23.35 15.86
C PRO A 33 5.88 -23.02 16.85
N SER A 34 6.84 -23.93 17.04
CA SER A 34 8.03 -23.67 17.86
C SER A 34 9.07 -22.80 17.14
N ALA A 35 9.07 -22.82 15.80
CA ALA A 35 9.96 -22.03 14.96
C ALA A 35 9.36 -20.63 14.70
N HIS A 36 10.07 -19.56 15.10
CA HIS A 36 9.54 -18.19 15.08
C HIS A 36 9.19 -17.72 13.65
N GLU A 37 9.99 -18.10 12.66
CA GLU A 37 9.83 -17.76 11.25
C GLU A 37 8.65 -18.46 10.54
N GLN A 38 8.10 -19.49 11.17
CA GLN A 38 6.93 -20.26 10.68
C GLN A 38 5.65 -19.92 11.45
N ARG A 39 5.71 -18.93 12.35
CA ARG A 39 4.53 -18.42 13.06
C ARG A 39 3.73 -17.46 12.19
N VAL A 40 2.48 -17.26 12.57
CA VAL A 40 1.71 -16.12 12.06
C VAL A 40 2.36 -14.84 12.60
N SER A 41 2.81 -14.00 11.68
CA SER A 41 3.10 -12.59 11.95
C SER A 41 2.05 -11.76 11.23
N PHE A 42 1.12 -11.17 11.97
CA PHE A 42 -0.05 -10.46 11.42
C PHE A 42 0.06 -8.98 11.80
N GLY A 43 0.69 -8.20 10.92
CA GLY A 43 0.91 -6.77 11.07
C GLY A 43 -0.16 -5.91 10.39
N THR A 44 0.15 -4.63 10.16
CA THR A 44 -0.77 -3.69 9.46
C THR A 44 -1.06 -4.08 8.02
N SER A 45 -0.15 -4.83 7.39
CA SER A 45 -0.36 -5.39 6.05
C SER A 45 -0.74 -6.87 6.12
N GLY A 46 -1.26 -7.30 7.27
CA GLY A 46 -1.64 -8.68 7.53
C GLY A 46 -0.45 -9.61 7.70
N HIS A 47 -0.65 -10.87 7.32
CA HIS A 47 0.38 -11.90 7.30
C HIS A 47 0.84 -12.16 5.87
N ARG A 48 2.16 -12.30 5.69
CA ARG A 48 2.80 -12.63 4.41
C ARG A 48 3.85 -13.71 4.61
N GLY A 49 4.04 -14.55 3.61
CA GLY A 49 5.05 -15.59 3.61
C GLY A 49 5.01 -16.42 2.33
N SER A 50 5.68 -17.57 2.32
CA SER A 50 5.69 -18.49 1.20
C SER A 50 5.50 -19.91 1.69
N SER A 51 4.76 -20.72 0.93
CA SER A 51 4.54 -22.13 1.26
C SER A 51 5.85 -22.93 1.30
N PHE A 52 6.85 -22.56 0.48
CA PHE A 52 8.20 -23.14 0.50
C PHE A 52 8.96 -22.91 1.81
N LYS A 53 8.64 -21.82 2.51
CA LYS A 53 9.27 -21.45 3.79
C LYS A 53 8.45 -21.89 5.00
N ARG A 54 7.36 -22.62 4.76
CA ARG A 54 6.37 -22.98 5.79
C ARG A 54 5.84 -21.76 6.55
N SER A 55 5.70 -20.63 5.86
CA SER A 55 5.23 -19.36 6.42
C SER A 55 4.00 -18.82 5.72
N PHE A 56 3.39 -19.58 4.80
CA PHE A 56 2.09 -19.31 4.19
C PHE A 56 1.52 -20.61 3.60
N ASN A 57 0.82 -21.37 4.44
CA ASN A 57 0.30 -22.72 4.15
C ASN A 57 -1.13 -22.81 4.70
N GLU A 58 -1.87 -23.86 4.33
CA GLU A 58 -3.26 -24.06 4.74
C GLU A 58 -3.50 -23.79 6.24
N HIS A 59 -2.62 -24.31 7.09
CA HIS A 59 -2.73 -24.18 8.54
C HIS A 59 -2.73 -22.72 9.03
N HIS A 60 -1.92 -21.85 8.41
CA HIS A 60 -1.89 -20.43 8.74
C HIS A 60 -3.23 -19.78 8.40
N ILE A 61 -3.76 -20.10 7.21
CA ILE A 61 -4.97 -19.47 6.69
C ILE A 61 -6.20 -19.92 7.45
N VAL A 62 -6.29 -21.20 7.82
CA VAL A 62 -7.34 -21.71 8.72
C VAL A 62 -7.32 -20.96 10.06
N ALA A 63 -6.13 -20.87 10.69
CA ALA A 63 -5.99 -20.20 11.98
C ALA A 63 -6.33 -18.71 11.91
N ILE A 64 -5.87 -18.00 10.88
CA ILE A 64 -6.15 -16.57 10.68
C ILE A 64 -7.64 -16.34 10.41
N ALA A 65 -8.26 -17.11 9.51
CA ALA A 65 -9.68 -16.95 9.20
C ALA A 65 -10.58 -17.24 10.42
N GLN A 66 -10.23 -18.25 11.22
CA GLN A 66 -10.95 -18.55 12.46
C GLN A 66 -10.76 -17.44 13.49
N ALA A 67 -9.54 -16.92 13.65
CA ALA A 67 -9.27 -15.77 14.52
C ALA A 67 -10.06 -14.54 14.07
N VAL A 68 -10.16 -14.25 12.77
CA VAL A 68 -11.00 -13.15 12.26
C VAL A 68 -12.48 -13.37 12.60
N CYS A 69 -13.02 -14.59 12.43
CA CYS A 69 -14.40 -14.93 12.81
C CYS A 69 -14.69 -14.67 14.30
N GLU A 70 -13.76 -15.04 15.17
CA GLU A 70 -13.88 -14.82 16.60
C GLU A 70 -13.75 -13.33 16.94
N TYR A 71 -12.75 -12.64 16.37
CA TYR A 71 -12.53 -11.22 16.61
C TYR A 71 -13.78 -10.42 16.24
N ARG A 72 -14.28 -10.57 15.01
CA ARG A 72 -15.46 -9.83 14.53
C ARG A 72 -16.69 -10.09 15.39
N ALA A 73 -16.88 -11.33 15.88
CA ALA A 73 -17.96 -11.67 16.81
C ALA A 73 -17.80 -10.93 18.15
N THR A 74 -16.60 -10.86 18.73
CA THR A 74 -16.35 -10.08 19.96
C THR A 74 -16.60 -8.58 19.80
N GLN A 75 -16.43 -8.06 18.58
CA GLN A 75 -16.70 -6.65 18.25
C GLN A 75 -18.18 -6.39 17.87
N GLY A 76 -19.03 -7.41 17.86
CA GLY A 76 -20.43 -7.29 17.42
C GLY A 76 -20.59 -6.99 15.92
N THR A 77 -19.57 -7.26 15.12
CA THR A 77 -19.60 -7.09 13.66
C THR A 77 -20.36 -8.27 13.05
N THR A 78 -21.61 -8.00 12.67
CA THR A 78 -22.62 -9.01 12.31
C THR A 78 -23.10 -8.90 10.87
N GLY A 79 -22.66 -7.88 10.13
CA GLY A 79 -22.94 -7.75 8.70
C GLY A 79 -22.06 -8.66 7.85
N PRO A 80 -22.10 -8.47 6.52
CA PRO A 80 -21.34 -9.29 5.59
C PRO A 80 -19.84 -9.01 5.64
N LEU A 81 -19.04 -10.02 5.35
CA LEU A 81 -17.62 -9.92 5.12
C LEU A 81 -17.33 -9.93 3.60
N TYR A 82 -16.76 -8.85 3.09
CA TYR A 82 -16.32 -8.74 1.70
C TYR A 82 -14.95 -9.42 1.53
N LEU A 83 -14.90 -10.46 0.70
CA LEU A 83 -13.71 -11.27 0.47
C LEU A 83 -13.16 -11.04 -0.94
N GLY A 84 -11.93 -10.53 -1.01
CA GLY A 84 -11.20 -10.29 -2.27
C GLY A 84 -9.87 -11.03 -2.32
N LYS A 85 -9.39 -11.33 -3.53
CA LYS A 85 -8.07 -11.91 -3.78
C LYS A 85 -7.37 -11.24 -4.96
N ASP A 86 -6.04 -11.22 -4.94
CA ASP A 86 -5.24 -10.82 -6.09
C ASP A 86 -4.84 -12.02 -6.98
N THR A 87 -3.88 -11.78 -7.87
CA THR A 87 -3.42 -12.70 -8.92
C THR A 87 -2.23 -13.57 -8.52
N HIS A 88 -1.75 -13.52 -7.26
CA HIS A 88 -0.69 -14.41 -6.80
C HIS A 88 -1.17 -15.86 -6.76
N ALA A 89 -0.26 -16.79 -7.05
CA ALA A 89 -0.56 -18.22 -7.04
C ALA A 89 -1.17 -18.69 -5.71
N LEU A 90 -0.60 -18.25 -4.59
CA LEU A 90 -1.03 -18.64 -3.25
C LEU A 90 -2.34 -17.98 -2.81
N SER A 91 -2.84 -16.99 -3.54
CA SER A 91 -4.11 -16.32 -3.23
C SER A 91 -5.32 -17.21 -3.55
N ASP A 92 -5.24 -18.06 -4.57
CA ASP A 92 -6.30 -19.02 -4.91
C ASP A 92 -6.56 -20.07 -3.82
N PRO A 93 -5.56 -20.86 -3.35
CA PRO A 93 -5.80 -21.82 -2.28
C PRO A 93 -6.09 -21.14 -0.93
N ALA A 94 -5.54 -19.95 -0.67
CA ALA A 94 -5.90 -19.18 0.52
C ALA A 94 -7.36 -18.72 0.48
N PHE A 95 -7.88 -18.28 -0.67
CA PHE A 95 -9.29 -17.90 -0.83
C PHE A 95 -10.23 -19.06 -0.54
N VAL A 96 -9.91 -20.25 -1.07
CA VAL A 96 -10.65 -21.48 -0.77
C VAL A 96 -10.69 -21.71 0.74
N THR A 97 -9.53 -21.73 1.39
CA THR A 97 -9.42 -22.00 2.84
C THR A 97 -10.17 -20.96 3.69
N VAL A 98 -10.11 -19.67 3.33
CA VAL A 98 -10.85 -18.61 4.03
C VAL A 98 -12.35 -18.84 3.88
N LEU A 99 -12.85 -19.08 2.67
CA LEU A 99 -14.28 -19.28 2.42
C LEU A 99 -14.84 -20.49 3.18
N GLU A 100 -14.09 -21.59 3.24
CA GLU A 100 -14.45 -22.78 4.01
C GLU A 100 -14.64 -22.48 5.50
N VAL A 101 -13.77 -21.67 6.10
CA VAL A 101 -13.85 -21.29 7.52
C VAL A 101 -14.97 -20.28 7.76
N LEU A 102 -15.09 -19.26 6.92
CA LEU A 102 -16.13 -18.23 7.05
C LEU A 102 -17.53 -18.84 6.97
N ALA A 103 -17.78 -19.68 5.95
CA ALA A 103 -19.06 -20.36 5.78
C ALA A 103 -19.36 -21.31 6.96
N ALA A 104 -18.34 -22.02 7.48
CA ALA A 104 -18.51 -22.90 8.64
C ALA A 104 -18.87 -22.15 9.93
N ASN A 105 -18.42 -20.90 10.06
CA ASN A 105 -18.77 -20.02 11.17
C ASN A 105 -20.07 -19.23 10.91
N GLY A 106 -20.80 -19.52 9.82
CA GLY A 106 -22.08 -18.85 9.50
C GLY A 106 -21.94 -17.37 9.16
N VAL A 107 -20.76 -16.94 8.70
CA VAL A 107 -20.53 -15.55 8.27
C VAL A 107 -21.18 -15.36 6.90
N GLU A 108 -21.93 -14.27 6.74
CA GLU A 108 -22.40 -13.79 5.44
C GLU A 108 -21.19 -13.31 4.62
N VAL A 109 -20.78 -14.03 3.58
CA VAL A 109 -19.60 -13.73 2.77
C VAL A 109 -20.01 -13.21 1.39
N MET A 110 -19.42 -12.10 0.99
CA MET A 110 -19.56 -11.54 -0.36
C MET A 110 -18.31 -11.86 -1.16
N ILE A 111 -18.46 -12.70 -2.19
CA ILE A 111 -17.38 -13.06 -3.12
C ILE A 111 -17.67 -12.50 -4.50
N ASP A 112 -16.61 -12.34 -5.31
CA ASP A 112 -16.76 -11.86 -6.68
C ASP A 112 -17.75 -12.73 -7.46
N GLN A 113 -18.62 -12.08 -8.24
CA GLN A 113 -19.70 -12.75 -8.96
C GLN A 113 -19.20 -13.79 -9.97
N ASP A 114 -18.02 -13.57 -10.55
CA ASP A 114 -17.42 -14.41 -11.59
C ASP A 114 -16.19 -15.19 -11.10
N ASN A 115 -15.92 -15.15 -9.79
CA ASN A 115 -14.68 -15.66 -9.17
C ASN A 115 -13.41 -14.94 -9.67
N GLY A 116 -13.54 -13.68 -10.04
CA GLY A 116 -12.45 -12.80 -10.45
C GLY A 116 -11.55 -12.36 -9.30
N PHE A 117 -10.69 -11.39 -9.61
CA PHE A 117 -9.79 -10.73 -8.68
C PHE A 117 -10.41 -9.44 -8.16
N THR A 118 -9.99 -8.97 -6.98
CA THR A 118 -10.58 -7.78 -6.36
C THR A 118 -9.49 -6.92 -5.72
N PRO A 119 -9.25 -5.70 -6.25
CA PRO A 119 -8.37 -4.71 -5.64
C PRO A 119 -8.70 -4.44 -4.17
N THR A 120 -7.66 -4.14 -3.38
CA THR A 120 -7.80 -3.65 -2.00
C THR A 120 -8.77 -2.48 -1.87
N PRO A 121 -8.67 -1.40 -2.67
CA PRO A 121 -9.60 -0.27 -2.53
C PRO A 121 -11.06 -0.62 -2.83
N VAL A 122 -11.31 -1.66 -3.63
CA VAL A 122 -12.67 -2.11 -3.96
C VAL A 122 -13.32 -2.78 -2.75
N ILE A 123 -12.56 -3.57 -1.98
CA ILE A 123 -13.03 -4.11 -0.70
C ILE A 123 -13.30 -2.98 0.30
N SER A 124 -12.39 -2.01 0.40
CA SER A 124 -12.57 -0.83 1.26
C SER A 124 -13.83 -0.04 0.90
N HIS A 125 -14.03 0.23 -0.40
CA HIS A 125 -15.22 0.92 -0.91
C HIS A 125 -16.51 0.15 -0.63
N ALA A 126 -16.55 -1.17 -0.88
CA ALA A 126 -17.72 -2.00 -0.62
C ALA A 126 -18.12 -1.98 0.87
N ILE A 127 -17.15 -2.07 1.79
CA ILE A 127 -17.37 -1.94 3.23
C ILE A 127 -17.99 -0.58 3.55
N LEU A 128 -17.40 0.52 3.06
CA LEU A 128 -17.84 1.88 3.35
C LEU A 128 -19.23 2.17 2.78
N ARG A 129 -19.53 1.71 1.56
CA ARG A 129 -20.86 1.85 0.94
C ARG A 129 -21.91 1.09 1.74
N TYR A 130 -21.60 -0.13 2.14
CA TYR A 130 -22.50 -0.92 2.98
C TYR A 130 -22.67 -0.27 4.35
N ASN A 131 -21.62 0.20 5.00
CA ASN A 131 -21.71 0.77 6.35
C ASN A 131 -22.26 2.20 6.39
N CYS A 132 -22.42 2.85 5.24
CA CYS A 132 -22.97 4.19 5.16
C CYS A 132 -24.32 4.29 5.88
N ASN A 133 -24.39 5.19 6.87
CA ASN A 133 -25.54 5.43 7.74
C ASN A 133 -26.02 4.23 8.58
N ARG A 134 -25.19 3.19 8.77
CA ARG A 134 -25.47 2.05 9.66
C ARG A 134 -24.69 2.17 10.96
N THR A 135 -25.30 1.73 12.06
CA THR A 135 -24.68 1.67 13.40
C THR A 135 -24.60 0.26 13.97
N SER A 136 -25.28 -0.70 13.34
CA SER A 136 -25.26 -2.13 13.66
C SER A 136 -25.32 -2.95 12.38
N GLY A 137 -25.07 -4.26 12.48
CA GLY A 137 -25.00 -5.11 11.30
C GLY A 137 -23.91 -4.68 10.31
N LEU A 138 -22.81 -4.13 10.83
CA LEU A 138 -21.73 -3.55 10.02
C LEU A 138 -20.96 -4.64 9.26
N ALA A 139 -20.56 -4.31 8.04
CA ALA A 139 -19.68 -5.10 7.21
C ALA A 139 -18.20 -4.88 7.57
N ASP A 140 -17.39 -5.87 7.23
CA ASP A 140 -15.93 -5.91 7.30
C ASP A 140 -15.37 -6.60 6.05
N GLY A 141 -14.06 -6.85 5.96
CA GLY A 141 -13.51 -7.54 4.80
C GLY A 141 -12.12 -8.14 4.99
N ILE A 142 -11.79 -9.07 4.10
CA ILE A 142 -10.47 -9.71 3.98
C ILE A 142 -9.96 -9.49 2.56
N VAL A 143 -8.69 -9.13 2.44
CA VAL A 143 -7.99 -9.07 1.16
C VAL A 143 -6.84 -10.07 1.17
N ILE A 144 -6.84 -11.00 0.22
CA ILE A 144 -5.83 -12.03 0.06
C ILE A 144 -4.84 -11.58 -0.99
N THR A 145 -3.74 -11.01 -0.51
CA THR A 145 -2.67 -10.46 -1.35
C THR A 145 -1.40 -10.21 -0.54
N PRO A 146 -0.21 -10.50 -1.09
CA PRO A 146 1.06 -10.00 -0.57
C PRO A 146 1.51 -8.69 -1.22
N SER A 147 0.62 -7.98 -1.93
CA SER A 147 0.90 -6.76 -2.71
C SER A 147 1.94 -7.03 -3.80
N HIS A 148 3.02 -6.27 -3.88
CA HIS A 148 4.07 -6.40 -4.90
C HIS A 148 5.19 -7.40 -4.58
N ASN A 149 4.99 -8.28 -3.60
CA ASN A 149 5.97 -9.31 -3.26
C ASN A 149 6.25 -10.24 -4.47
N PRO A 150 7.34 -11.01 -4.44
CA PRO A 150 7.65 -11.97 -5.50
C PRO A 150 6.57 -13.05 -5.70
N PRO A 151 6.51 -13.69 -6.89
CA PRO A 151 5.48 -14.66 -7.26
C PRO A 151 5.32 -15.86 -6.30
N GLU A 152 6.36 -16.23 -5.55
CA GLU A 152 6.33 -17.32 -4.57
C GLU A 152 5.64 -16.98 -3.24
N ASP A 153 5.31 -15.71 -3.01
CA ASP A 153 4.72 -15.25 -1.76
C ASP A 153 3.17 -15.24 -1.83
N GLY A 154 2.54 -15.37 -0.67
CA GLY A 154 1.11 -15.18 -0.43
C GLY A 154 0.90 -14.20 0.73
N GLY A 155 -0.29 -13.61 0.80
CA GLY A 155 -0.63 -12.69 1.87
C GLY A 155 -2.12 -12.66 2.20
N ILE A 156 -2.44 -12.24 3.43
CA ILE A 156 -3.82 -12.09 3.91
C ILE A 156 -3.88 -10.94 4.92
N LYS A 157 -4.77 -9.96 4.68
CA LYS A 157 -5.03 -8.80 5.56
C LYS A 157 -6.53 -8.66 5.87
N TYR A 158 -6.83 -7.97 6.96
CA TYR A 158 -8.19 -7.72 7.45
C TYR A 158 -8.48 -6.22 7.49
N ASN A 159 -9.66 -5.83 7.00
CA ASN A 159 -10.18 -4.48 7.00
C ASN A 159 -11.44 -4.43 7.90
N PRO A 160 -11.38 -3.79 9.08
CA PRO A 160 -12.53 -3.64 9.97
C PRO A 160 -13.65 -2.77 9.36
N PRO A 161 -14.77 -2.53 10.08
CA PRO A 161 -15.89 -1.74 9.57
C PRO A 161 -15.61 -0.31 9.11
N ASN A 162 -14.47 0.26 9.49
CA ASN A 162 -14.02 1.55 8.98
C ASN A 162 -13.48 1.49 7.54
N GLY A 163 -13.40 0.30 6.93
CA GLY A 163 -12.96 0.04 5.56
C GLY A 163 -11.45 0.11 5.33
N GLY A 164 -10.66 0.51 6.33
CA GLY A 164 -9.21 0.68 6.21
C GLY A 164 -8.43 -0.52 6.77
N PRO A 165 -7.09 -0.51 6.68
CA PRO A 165 -6.28 -1.57 7.25
C PRO A 165 -6.43 -1.62 8.77
N ALA A 166 -6.56 -2.83 9.32
CA ALA A 166 -6.66 -3.05 10.76
C ALA A 166 -5.50 -2.38 11.54
N ASP A 167 -5.84 -1.77 12.68
CA ASP A 167 -4.86 -1.15 13.55
C ASP A 167 -4.03 -2.20 14.33
N THR A 168 -3.00 -1.74 15.03
CA THR A 168 -2.09 -2.65 15.75
C THR A 168 -2.80 -3.46 16.84
N GLN A 169 -3.85 -2.93 17.47
CA GLN A 169 -4.56 -3.67 18.53
C GLN A 169 -5.33 -4.84 17.93
N VAL A 170 -6.04 -4.59 16.83
CA VAL A 170 -6.76 -5.62 16.08
C VAL A 170 -5.80 -6.67 15.54
N THR A 171 -4.74 -6.23 14.86
CA THR A 171 -3.80 -7.15 14.21
C THR A 171 -3.06 -8.01 15.23
N LYS A 172 -2.70 -7.43 16.40
CA LYS A 172 -2.05 -8.18 17.48
C LYS A 172 -2.98 -9.22 18.09
N TRP A 173 -4.25 -8.89 18.30
CA TRP A 173 -5.24 -9.85 18.79
C TRP A 173 -5.37 -11.05 17.83
N ILE A 174 -5.49 -10.78 16.53
CA ILE A 174 -5.60 -11.82 15.50
C ILE A 174 -4.33 -12.67 15.44
N GLU A 175 -3.14 -12.04 15.49
CA GLU A 175 -1.84 -12.72 15.53
C GLU A 175 -1.75 -13.71 16.70
N ASP A 176 -2.05 -13.24 17.91
CA ASP A 176 -1.93 -14.04 19.13
C ASP A 176 -2.93 -15.20 19.15
N ARG A 177 -4.16 -14.95 18.67
CA ARG A 177 -5.18 -16.00 18.57
C ARG A 177 -4.83 -17.03 17.50
N ALA A 178 -4.41 -16.61 16.31
CA ALA A 178 -4.03 -17.52 15.23
C ALA A 178 -2.84 -18.42 15.64
N ASN A 179 -1.82 -17.87 16.32
CA ASN A 179 -0.71 -18.67 16.84
C ASN A 179 -1.13 -19.66 17.95
N THR A 180 -2.12 -19.28 18.76
CA THR A 180 -2.73 -20.19 19.75
C THR A 180 -3.42 -21.36 19.05
N LEU A 181 -4.23 -21.06 18.02
CA LEU A 181 -4.93 -22.07 17.21
C LEU A 181 -3.96 -23.03 16.51
N LEU A 182 -2.85 -22.50 15.97
CA LEU A 182 -1.77 -23.30 15.39
C LEU A 182 -1.14 -24.25 16.41
N THR A 183 -0.80 -23.74 17.60
CA THR A 183 -0.23 -24.54 18.71
C THR A 183 -1.18 -25.66 19.13
N ASN A 184 -2.49 -25.39 19.12
CA ASN A 184 -3.54 -26.36 19.47
C ASN A 184 -3.89 -27.32 18.33
N LYS A 185 -3.16 -27.28 17.21
CA LYS A 185 -3.38 -28.12 16.01
C LYS A 185 -4.76 -27.91 15.39
N LEU A 186 -5.25 -26.67 15.38
CA LEU A 186 -6.48 -26.24 14.70
C LEU A 186 -7.76 -26.93 15.19
N ARG A 187 -7.75 -27.60 16.34
CA ARG A 187 -8.90 -28.36 16.87
C ARG A 187 -10.16 -27.53 17.09
N GLU A 188 -9.97 -26.23 17.31
CA GLU A 188 -11.04 -25.24 17.55
C GLU A 188 -11.53 -24.58 16.26
N CYS A 189 -10.95 -24.89 15.09
CA CYS A 189 -11.29 -24.24 13.82
C CYS A 189 -12.45 -24.95 13.12
N ASN A 190 -13.50 -24.19 12.79
CA ASN A 190 -14.62 -24.70 12.02
C ASN A 190 -14.29 -24.66 10.53
N ARG A 191 -14.63 -25.73 9.80
CA ARG A 191 -14.44 -25.83 8.34
C ARG A 191 -15.59 -26.58 7.69
N LEU A 192 -15.97 -26.13 6.50
CA LEU A 192 -16.82 -26.85 5.57
C LEU A 192 -16.04 -27.16 4.30
N PRO A 193 -16.25 -28.31 3.64
CA PRO A 193 -15.67 -28.55 2.32
C PRO A 193 -16.08 -27.45 1.32
N ILE A 194 -15.16 -27.00 0.46
CA ILE A 194 -15.37 -25.88 -0.46
C ILE A 194 -16.68 -25.93 -1.27
N LYS A 195 -17.12 -27.10 -1.74
CA LYS A 195 -18.39 -27.23 -2.48
C LYS A 195 -19.59 -26.87 -1.61
N GLN A 196 -19.56 -27.22 -0.33
CA GLN A 196 -20.60 -26.85 0.62
C GLN A 196 -20.50 -25.37 0.99
N ALA A 197 -19.29 -24.85 1.18
CA ALA A 197 -19.07 -23.44 1.47
C ALA A 197 -19.59 -22.53 0.34
N GLN A 198 -19.29 -22.85 -0.92
CA GLN A 198 -19.78 -22.11 -2.10
C GLN A 198 -21.31 -22.15 -2.28
N GLN A 199 -21.97 -23.17 -1.75
CA GLN A 199 -23.41 -23.36 -1.82
C GLN A 199 -24.12 -22.99 -0.52
N ALA A 200 -23.37 -22.57 0.50
CA ALA A 200 -23.93 -22.17 1.78
C ALA A 200 -24.86 -20.97 1.57
N ALA A 201 -25.99 -20.94 2.28
CA ALA A 201 -26.94 -19.84 2.21
C ALA A 201 -26.31 -18.48 2.61
N THR A 202 -25.18 -18.52 3.31
CA THR A 202 -24.42 -17.34 3.73
C THR A 202 -23.38 -16.89 2.69
N THR A 203 -23.19 -17.58 1.56
CA THR A 203 -22.22 -17.19 0.54
C THR A 203 -22.93 -16.56 -0.67
N HIS A 204 -22.57 -15.31 -0.97
CA HIS A 204 -23.25 -14.49 -1.97
C HIS A 204 -22.28 -14.01 -3.05
N ARG A 205 -22.82 -13.86 -4.26
CA ARG A 205 -22.14 -13.25 -5.41
C ARG A 205 -22.35 -11.74 -5.38
N HIS A 206 -21.27 -10.97 -5.53
CA HIS A 206 -21.28 -9.52 -5.53
C HIS A 206 -20.57 -8.96 -6.76
N ASP A 207 -21.21 -8.00 -7.43
CA ASP A 207 -20.64 -7.28 -8.58
C ASP A 207 -19.67 -6.18 -8.09
N TYR A 208 -18.45 -6.57 -7.73
CA TYR A 208 -17.43 -5.63 -7.28
C TYR A 208 -17.04 -4.61 -8.37
N ILE A 209 -16.97 -5.06 -9.62
CA ILE A 209 -16.55 -4.22 -10.75
C ILE A 209 -17.57 -3.12 -11.01
N GLY A 210 -18.86 -3.49 -11.14
CA GLY A 210 -19.93 -2.54 -11.37
C GLY A 210 -20.17 -1.60 -10.18
N ALA A 211 -20.10 -2.11 -8.95
CA ALA A 211 -20.31 -1.29 -7.74
C ALA A 211 -19.23 -0.22 -7.55
N TYR A 212 -17.96 -0.56 -7.77
CA TYR A 212 -16.85 0.39 -7.67
C TYR A 212 -16.75 1.28 -8.91
N GLY A 213 -16.70 0.68 -10.10
CA GLY A 213 -16.55 1.37 -11.38
C GLY A 213 -17.73 2.29 -11.68
N GLY A 214 -18.93 1.96 -11.22
CA GLY A 214 -20.15 2.76 -11.32
C GLY A 214 -20.03 4.18 -10.74
N GLU A 215 -19.21 4.36 -9.71
CA GLU A 215 -19.19 5.58 -8.89
C GLU A 215 -17.94 6.47 -9.07
N LEU A 216 -17.01 6.14 -9.98
CA LEU A 216 -15.74 6.87 -10.13
C LEU A 216 -15.91 8.36 -10.44
N ASN A 217 -17.01 8.77 -11.09
CA ASN A 217 -17.37 10.17 -11.33
C ASN A 217 -17.62 10.99 -10.04
N HIS A 218 -17.87 10.33 -8.90
CA HIS A 218 -18.04 10.98 -7.61
C HIS A 218 -16.70 11.34 -6.94
N VAL A 219 -15.58 10.76 -7.37
CA VAL A 219 -14.24 11.00 -6.80
C VAL A 219 -13.31 11.73 -7.78
N VAL A 220 -13.38 11.39 -9.07
CA VAL A 220 -12.60 11.98 -10.16
C VAL A 220 -13.53 12.66 -11.17
N ASP A 221 -13.08 13.74 -11.81
CA ASP A 221 -13.82 14.41 -12.88
C ASP A 221 -13.73 13.64 -14.22
N MET A 222 -14.40 12.49 -14.27
CA MET A 222 -14.40 11.59 -15.45
C MET A 222 -14.91 12.28 -16.73
N ALA A 223 -15.80 13.26 -16.60
CA ALA A 223 -16.31 14.04 -17.72
C ALA A 223 -15.24 14.93 -18.34
N ALA A 224 -14.38 15.54 -17.53
CA ALA A 224 -13.24 16.31 -18.02
C ALA A 224 -12.25 15.42 -18.79
N ILE A 225 -11.94 14.23 -18.25
CA ILE A 225 -11.03 13.27 -18.90
C ILE A 225 -11.58 12.84 -20.26
N LYS A 226 -12.87 12.45 -20.31
CA LYS A 226 -13.54 12.07 -21.56
C LYS A 226 -13.49 13.21 -22.60
N THR A 227 -13.84 14.42 -22.19
CA THR A 227 -13.93 15.59 -23.08
C THR A 227 -12.56 15.98 -23.64
N ALA A 228 -11.49 15.84 -22.84
CA ALA A 228 -10.14 16.13 -23.27
C ALA A 228 -9.62 15.16 -24.35
N GLY A 229 -10.22 13.98 -24.51
CA GLY A 229 -9.84 13.02 -25.55
C GLY A 229 -8.39 12.53 -25.42
N LEU A 230 -7.84 12.52 -24.21
CA LEU A 230 -6.45 12.14 -23.93
C LEU A 230 -6.14 10.73 -24.44
N ARG A 231 -4.91 10.52 -24.91
CA ARG A 231 -4.41 9.17 -25.19
C ARG A 231 -3.69 8.63 -23.95
N LEU A 232 -4.37 7.76 -23.22
CA LEU A 232 -3.88 7.20 -21.96
C LEU A 232 -3.35 5.77 -22.15
N GLY A 233 -2.38 5.37 -21.35
CA GLY A 233 -1.84 4.01 -21.34
C GLY A 233 -1.87 3.41 -19.95
N ILE A 234 -2.10 2.10 -19.85
CA ILE A 234 -1.99 1.40 -18.59
C ILE A 234 -1.30 0.05 -18.73
N ASP A 235 -0.35 -0.23 -17.84
CA ASP A 235 0.14 -1.58 -17.57
C ASP A 235 -0.40 -2.05 -16.21
N PRO A 236 -1.40 -2.95 -16.16
CA PRO A 236 -1.92 -3.51 -14.91
C PRO A 236 -0.91 -4.39 -14.15
N LEU A 237 0.27 -4.67 -14.71
CA LEU A 237 1.30 -5.57 -14.16
C LEU A 237 0.75 -6.96 -13.79
N GLY A 238 -0.29 -7.40 -14.49
CA GLY A 238 -1.05 -8.63 -14.19
C GLY A 238 -1.65 -8.67 -12.79
N GLY A 239 -1.93 -7.52 -12.18
CA GLY A 239 -2.58 -7.38 -10.89
C GLY A 239 -4.10 -7.54 -10.91
N SER A 240 -4.72 -7.42 -9.74
CA SER A 240 -6.16 -7.59 -9.51
C SER A 240 -7.04 -6.62 -10.29
N GLY A 241 -6.54 -5.43 -10.64
CA GLY A 241 -7.26 -4.41 -11.40
C GLY A 241 -7.35 -4.68 -12.90
N VAL A 242 -6.69 -5.71 -13.44
CA VAL A 242 -6.70 -6.03 -14.89
C VAL A 242 -8.12 -6.12 -15.47
N ALA A 243 -9.05 -6.73 -14.75
CA ALA A 243 -10.44 -6.88 -15.17
C ALA A 243 -11.30 -5.62 -14.95
N TYR A 244 -10.81 -4.64 -14.18
CA TYR A 244 -11.55 -3.41 -13.87
C TYR A 244 -11.40 -2.37 -14.96
N TRP A 245 -10.22 -2.29 -15.58
CA TRP A 245 -9.92 -1.21 -16.52
C TRP A 245 -10.82 -1.23 -17.75
N LYS A 246 -11.04 -2.38 -18.38
CA LYS A 246 -11.89 -2.46 -19.58
C LYS A 246 -13.33 -1.98 -19.30
N PRO A 247 -14.05 -2.48 -18.28
CA PRO A 247 -15.37 -1.94 -17.90
C PRO A 247 -15.37 -0.44 -17.59
N ILE A 248 -14.37 0.07 -16.86
CA ILE A 248 -14.23 1.51 -16.57
C ILE A 248 -14.08 2.32 -17.86
N ILE A 249 -13.22 1.86 -18.77
CA ILE A 249 -12.96 2.50 -20.07
C ILE A 249 -14.25 2.59 -20.89
N GLU A 250 -14.97 1.48 -21.00
CA GLU A 250 -16.22 1.39 -21.76
C GLU A 250 -17.31 2.27 -21.15
N GLN A 251 -17.49 2.21 -19.82
CA GLN A 251 -18.52 2.96 -19.10
C GLN A 251 -18.32 4.48 -19.23
N TYR A 252 -17.08 4.96 -19.12
CA TYR A 252 -16.79 6.39 -19.17
C TYR A 252 -16.38 6.88 -20.57
N GLY A 253 -16.23 5.98 -21.55
CA GLY A 253 -15.85 6.32 -22.91
C GLY A 253 -14.46 6.95 -23.00
N LEU A 254 -13.48 6.37 -22.30
CA LEU A 254 -12.11 6.87 -22.25
C LEU A 254 -11.26 6.27 -23.37
N ASN A 255 -10.24 7.01 -23.82
CA ASN A 255 -9.25 6.49 -24.77
C ASN A 255 -8.01 6.01 -24.00
N VAL A 256 -8.11 4.79 -23.45
CA VAL A 256 -7.05 4.16 -22.67
C VAL A 256 -6.64 2.85 -23.35
N GLU A 257 -5.34 2.66 -23.56
CA GLU A 257 -4.78 1.40 -24.04
C GLU A 257 -4.25 0.57 -22.86
N ILE A 258 -4.78 -0.64 -22.69
CA ILE A 258 -4.19 -1.64 -21.77
C ILE A 258 -3.01 -2.29 -22.51
N VAL A 259 -1.79 -1.89 -22.19
CA VAL A 259 -0.59 -2.29 -22.97
C VAL A 259 -0.18 -3.74 -22.74
N ASN A 260 -0.61 -4.33 -21.63
CA ASN A 260 -0.39 -5.74 -21.31
C ASN A 260 -1.56 -6.30 -20.47
N PRO A 261 -2.52 -7.01 -21.07
CA PRO A 261 -3.65 -7.61 -20.34
C PRO A 261 -3.31 -8.98 -19.72
N SER A 262 -2.05 -9.42 -19.74
CA SER A 262 -1.68 -10.77 -19.31
C SER A 262 -1.85 -10.96 -17.81
N VAL A 263 -2.40 -12.11 -17.43
CA VAL A 263 -2.42 -12.61 -16.05
C VAL A 263 -1.72 -13.97 -16.06
N ASP A 264 -0.64 -14.08 -15.31
CA ASP A 264 0.14 -15.31 -15.18
C ASP A 264 0.70 -15.35 -13.76
N PRO A 265 0.44 -16.41 -12.96
CA PRO A 265 0.93 -16.52 -11.59
C PRO A 265 2.46 -16.62 -11.48
N THR A 266 3.20 -16.84 -12.58
CA THR A 266 4.66 -16.71 -12.60
C THR A 266 5.13 -15.28 -12.85
N PHE A 267 4.23 -14.38 -13.26
CA PHE A 267 4.51 -12.99 -13.68
C PHE A 267 5.62 -12.88 -14.73
N ARG A 268 5.70 -13.85 -15.66
CA ARG A 268 6.82 -13.96 -16.64
C ARG A 268 6.95 -12.78 -17.61
N PHE A 269 5.90 -11.97 -17.75
CA PHE A 269 5.90 -10.78 -18.60
C PHE A 269 6.62 -9.59 -17.95
N MET A 270 6.89 -9.65 -16.65
CA MET A 270 7.59 -8.60 -15.92
C MET A 270 9.07 -8.54 -16.30
N THR A 271 9.64 -7.35 -16.14
CA THR A 271 11.08 -7.16 -16.05
C THR A 271 11.55 -7.38 -14.60
N LEU A 272 12.81 -7.77 -14.43
CA LEU A 272 13.41 -7.94 -13.10
C LEU A 272 13.58 -6.58 -12.42
N ASP A 273 13.32 -6.53 -11.12
CA ASP A 273 13.52 -5.34 -10.29
C ASP A 273 15.01 -5.11 -9.99
N TRP A 274 15.33 -4.04 -9.26
CA TRP A 274 16.70 -3.61 -8.93
C TRP A 274 17.56 -4.70 -8.27
N ASP A 275 16.95 -5.65 -7.56
CA ASP A 275 17.61 -6.77 -6.88
C ASP A 275 17.60 -8.08 -7.69
N GLY A 276 17.09 -8.05 -8.92
CA GLY A 276 17.02 -9.21 -9.81
C GLY A 276 15.82 -10.12 -9.55
N LYS A 277 14.89 -9.75 -8.69
CA LYS A 277 13.64 -10.50 -8.46
C LYS A 277 12.52 -10.00 -9.35
N ILE A 278 11.54 -10.86 -9.61
CA ILE A 278 10.25 -10.42 -10.15
C ILE A 278 9.48 -9.76 -9.01
N ARG A 279 9.12 -8.48 -9.17
CA ARG A 279 8.27 -7.73 -8.24
C ARG A 279 7.36 -6.83 -9.05
N MET A 280 6.07 -6.81 -8.73
CA MET A 280 5.07 -5.96 -9.39
C MET A 280 5.05 -4.57 -8.75
N ASP A 281 6.22 -3.95 -8.61
CA ASP A 281 6.36 -2.64 -7.97
C ASP A 281 6.16 -1.53 -9.01
N CYS A 282 4.96 -0.97 -9.04
CA CYS A 282 4.60 0.13 -9.94
C CYS A 282 5.42 1.43 -9.72
N SER A 283 6.19 1.51 -8.63
CA SER A 283 7.07 2.65 -8.34
C SER A 283 8.55 2.40 -8.69
N SER A 284 8.90 1.19 -9.12
CA SER A 284 10.26 0.86 -9.53
C SER A 284 10.49 1.16 -11.01
N PRO A 285 11.53 1.94 -11.38
CA PRO A 285 11.87 2.16 -12.78
C PRO A 285 12.32 0.88 -13.50
N TYR A 286 12.73 -0.15 -12.76
CA TYR A 286 13.16 -1.43 -13.33
C TYR A 286 11.97 -2.33 -13.63
N ALA A 287 11.03 -2.48 -12.70
CA ALA A 287 9.81 -3.26 -12.91
C ALA A 287 8.88 -2.59 -13.95
N MET A 288 8.87 -1.26 -14.00
CA MET A 288 8.08 -0.47 -14.96
C MET A 288 8.78 -0.23 -16.30
N ALA A 289 9.92 -0.88 -16.57
CA ALA A 289 10.74 -0.61 -17.75
C ALA A 289 9.95 -0.74 -19.07
N ASN A 290 9.06 -1.72 -19.16
CA ASN A 290 8.18 -1.91 -20.32
C ASN A 290 7.26 -0.70 -20.55
N LEU A 291 6.55 -0.22 -19.54
CA LEU A 291 5.67 0.94 -19.68
C LEU A 291 6.45 2.24 -19.91
N ILE A 292 7.60 2.42 -19.25
CA ILE A 292 8.47 3.58 -19.44
C ILE A 292 8.96 3.67 -20.89
N ALA A 293 9.28 2.54 -21.53
CA ALA A 293 9.67 2.50 -22.93
C ALA A 293 8.54 2.96 -23.89
N LEU A 294 7.29 2.92 -23.43
CA LEU A 294 6.10 3.35 -24.17
C LEU A 294 5.67 4.79 -23.86
N LYS A 295 6.37 5.51 -22.98
CA LYS A 295 5.96 6.83 -22.46
C LYS A 295 5.58 7.87 -23.54
N ASP A 296 6.24 7.84 -24.70
CA ASP A 296 6.05 8.82 -25.76
C ASP A 296 4.79 8.54 -26.61
N ARG A 297 4.13 7.39 -26.40
CA ARG A 297 2.86 7.03 -27.06
C ARG A 297 1.63 7.63 -26.38
N PHE A 298 1.76 8.08 -25.14
CA PHE A 298 0.66 8.48 -24.28
C PHE A 298 0.86 9.91 -23.76
N ASP A 299 -0.24 10.59 -23.44
CA ASP A 299 -0.18 11.88 -22.73
C ASP A 299 0.21 11.66 -21.26
N VAL A 300 -0.41 10.64 -20.65
CA VAL A 300 -0.05 10.09 -19.34
C VAL A 300 -0.28 8.58 -19.40
N ALA A 301 0.60 7.81 -18.78
CA ALA A 301 0.39 6.39 -18.56
C ALA A 301 0.57 6.03 -17.08
N PHE A 302 0.00 4.91 -16.66
CA PHE A 302 0.07 4.47 -15.27
C PHE A 302 0.21 2.95 -15.13
N GLY A 303 0.65 2.50 -13.96
CA GLY A 303 0.62 1.10 -13.59
C GLY A 303 0.33 0.93 -12.10
N ASN A 304 -0.13 -0.24 -11.73
CA ASN A 304 -0.48 -0.59 -10.36
C ASN A 304 0.22 -1.87 -9.94
N ASP A 305 0.41 -2.03 -8.64
CA ASP A 305 0.83 -3.30 -8.08
C ASP A 305 -0.32 -4.31 -8.00
N ALA A 306 -0.01 -5.54 -7.55
CA ALA A 306 -0.93 -6.66 -7.67
C ALA A 306 -2.27 -6.46 -6.92
N ASP A 307 -2.28 -5.69 -5.83
CA ASP A 307 -3.49 -5.37 -5.06
C ASP A 307 -4.08 -3.99 -5.35
N ASN A 308 -3.54 -3.28 -6.34
CA ASN A 308 -4.07 -2.02 -6.87
C ASN A 308 -4.25 -0.92 -5.82
N ASP A 309 -3.48 -0.98 -4.74
CA ASP A 309 -3.48 0.03 -3.67
C ASP A 309 -2.36 1.07 -3.87
N ARG A 310 -1.42 0.81 -4.78
CA ARG A 310 -0.38 1.76 -5.22
C ARG A 310 -0.49 2.15 -6.69
N HIS A 311 0.20 3.22 -7.03
CA HIS A 311 0.19 3.84 -8.36
C HIS A 311 1.61 4.16 -8.84
N GLY A 312 1.81 4.08 -10.15
CA GLY A 312 3.04 4.46 -10.82
C GLY A 312 2.72 5.35 -12.00
N ILE A 313 3.05 6.64 -11.94
CA ILE A 313 2.69 7.62 -12.98
C ILE A 313 3.86 7.82 -13.94
N VAL A 314 3.64 7.53 -15.23
CA VAL A 314 4.59 7.72 -16.31
C VAL A 314 4.12 8.90 -17.18
N THR A 315 4.97 9.91 -17.30
CA THR A 315 4.78 11.03 -18.22
C THR A 315 5.82 10.97 -19.33
N ARG A 316 5.83 11.94 -20.25
CA ARG A 316 6.92 12.08 -21.24
C ARG A 316 8.30 12.24 -20.59
N SER A 317 8.36 12.66 -19.32
CA SER A 317 9.60 12.76 -18.53
C SER A 317 10.05 11.42 -17.93
N GLY A 318 9.27 10.35 -18.07
CA GLY A 318 9.52 9.03 -17.47
C GLY A 318 8.61 8.76 -16.26
N LEU A 319 8.98 7.75 -15.46
CA LEU A 319 8.30 7.43 -14.22
C LEU A 319 8.53 8.53 -13.18
N MET A 320 7.45 9.06 -12.61
CA MET A 320 7.50 10.05 -11.56
C MET A 320 7.94 9.44 -10.24
N ASN A 321 8.78 10.18 -9.49
CA ASN A 321 9.02 9.85 -8.09
C ASN A 321 7.69 9.98 -7.31
N PRO A 322 7.33 9.00 -6.45
CA PRO A 322 6.09 9.05 -5.70
C PRO A 322 5.89 10.32 -4.88
N ASN A 323 6.91 10.81 -4.19
CA ASN A 323 6.83 12.05 -3.42
C ASN A 323 6.47 13.26 -4.28
N HIS A 324 6.97 13.29 -5.53
CA HIS A 324 6.69 14.38 -6.45
C HIS A 324 5.21 14.37 -6.84
N TYR A 325 4.69 13.18 -7.14
CA TYR A 325 3.29 13.02 -7.51
C TYR A 325 2.34 13.29 -6.33
N LEU A 326 2.69 12.89 -5.10
CA LEU A 326 1.93 13.25 -3.90
C LEU A 326 1.83 14.77 -3.72
N ALA A 327 2.95 15.49 -3.83
CA ALA A 327 2.97 16.95 -3.66
C ALA A 327 2.08 17.66 -4.69
N VAL A 328 2.15 17.23 -5.96
CA VAL A 328 1.28 17.78 -7.03
C VAL A 328 -0.17 17.39 -6.84
N SER A 329 -0.45 16.15 -6.42
CA SER A 329 -1.81 15.67 -6.11
C SER A 329 -2.46 16.54 -5.05
N ILE A 330 -1.75 16.82 -3.97
CA ILE A 330 -2.22 17.70 -2.90
C ILE A 330 -2.46 19.12 -3.42
N ALA A 331 -1.49 19.70 -4.13
CA ALA A 331 -1.61 21.05 -4.67
C ALA A 331 -2.83 21.20 -5.60
N TYR A 332 -3.04 20.21 -6.48
CA TYR A 332 -4.14 20.19 -7.43
C TYR A 332 -5.49 19.96 -6.75
N LEU A 333 -5.63 18.93 -5.91
CA LEU A 333 -6.89 18.56 -5.27
C LEU A 333 -7.43 19.70 -4.41
N PHE A 334 -6.62 20.30 -3.55
CA PHE A 334 -7.06 21.38 -2.67
C PHE A 334 -7.40 22.69 -3.41
N ALA A 335 -6.95 22.84 -4.67
CA ALA A 335 -7.36 23.92 -5.55
C ALA A 335 -8.62 23.58 -6.39
N ASN A 336 -8.93 22.29 -6.58
CA ASN A 336 -9.98 21.80 -7.49
C ASN A 336 -11.10 21.01 -6.81
N ARG A 337 -11.24 21.12 -5.48
CA ARG A 337 -12.29 20.46 -4.69
C ARG A 337 -13.03 21.49 -3.83
N PRO A 338 -13.88 22.34 -4.44
CA PRO A 338 -14.52 23.47 -3.75
C PRO A 338 -15.53 23.05 -2.68
N HIS A 339 -16.05 21.82 -2.73
CA HIS A 339 -16.97 21.29 -1.73
C HIS A 339 -16.28 20.66 -0.52
N TRP A 340 -14.95 20.51 -0.55
CA TRP A 340 -14.23 20.09 0.64
C TRP A 340 -14.28 21.18 1.70
N ARG A 341 -14.52 20.78 2.95
CA ARG A 341 -14.52 21.70 4.08
C ARG A 341 -13.24 22.53 4.13
N SER A 342 -13.37 23.79 4.54
CA SER A 342 -12.22 24.71 4.71
C SER A 342 -11.20 24.20 5.74
N THR A 343 -11.63 23.35 6.67
CA THR A 343 -10.79 22.73 7.70
C THR A 343 -10.18 21.39 7.31
N ALA A 344 -10.44 20.87 6.10
CA ALA A 344 -9.87 19.60 5.65
C ALA A 344 -8.33 19.70 5.64
N GLY A 345 -7.70 18.74 6.30
CA GLY A 345 -6.25 18.66 6.43
C GLY A 345 -5.59 17.75 5.40
N ILE A 346 -4.27 17.72 5.42
CA ILE A 346 -3.39 16.91 4.58
C ILE A 346 -2.69 15.90 5.48
N GLY A 347 -2.97 14.62 5.30
CA GLY A 347 -2.27 13.52 5.95
C GLY A 347 -1.00 13.15 5.20
N LYS A 348 0.12 13.03 5.92
CA LYS A 348 1.44 12.72 5.36
C LYS A 348 2.24 11.85 6.32
N THR A 349 2.95 10.83 5.83
CA THR A 349 3.93 10.10 6.66
C THR A 349 5.17 10.98 6.92
N LEU A 350 5.79 10.84 8.10
CA LEU A 350 6.96 11.67 8.45
C LEU A 350 8.17 11.52 7.53
N VAL A 351 8.23 10.44 6.75
CA VAL A 351 9.32 10.15 5.81
C VAL A 351 8.97 10.52 4.37
N SER A 352 7.78 11.07 4.12
CA SER A 352 7.46 11.71 2.85
C SER A 352 8.14 13.08 2.73
N SER A 353 8.26 13.57 1.50
CA SER A 353 8.97 14.81 1.15
C SER A 353 8.45 16.02 1.93
N SER A 354 9.38 16.86 2.39
CA SER A 354 9.08 18.16 3.00
C SER A 354 8.56 19.20 2.00
N LEU A 355 8.53 18.89 0.70
CA LEU A 355 7.80 19.70 -0.26
C LEU A 355 6.30 19.71 0.07
N ILE A 356 5.76 18.62 0.61
CA ILE A 356 4.36 18.55 1.04
C ILE A 356 4.08 19.57 2.15
N ASP A 357 5.02 19.79 3.07
CA ASP A 357 4.91 20.81 4.12
C ASP A 357 4.83 22.22 3.52
N ARG A 358 5.69 22.51 2.54
CA ARG A 358 5.68 23.80 1.82
C ARG A 358 4.38 24.00 1.04
N VAL A 359 3.85 22.94 0.43
CA VAL A 359 2.54 22.94 -0.26
C VAL A 359 1.40 23.21 0.73
N ALA A 360 1.37 22.51 1.86
CA ALA A 360 0.36 22.70 2.89
C ALA A 360 0.36 24.14 3.43
N ALA A 361 1.55 24.70 3.69
CA ALA A 361 1.72 26.08 4.11
C ALA A 361 1.21 27.09 3.07
N LYS A 362 1.56 26.90 1.79
CA LYS A 362 1.07 27.72 0.67
C LYS A 362 -0.46 27.70 0.56
N LEU A 363 -1.06 26.51 0.69
CA LEU A 363 -2.52 26.33 0.65
C LEU A 363 -3.22 26.78 1.93
N LYS A 364 -2.46 27.13 2.99
CA LYS A 364 -2.97 27.42 4.34
C LYS A 364 -3.86 26.30 4.89
N ARG A 365 -3.45 25.04 4.66
CA ARG A 365 -4.14 23.84 5.14
C ARG A 365 -3.38 23.19 6.29
N LYS A 366 -4.13 22.56 7.20
CA LYS A 366 -3.55 21.82 8.32
C LYS A 366 -2.79 20.60 7.79
N LEU A 367 -1.50 20.49 8.10
CA LEU A 367 -0.72 19.27 7.87
C LEU A 367 -0.81 18.37 9.10
N VAL A 368 -1.07 17.08 8.89
CA VAL A 368 -1.10 16.04 9.91
C VAL A 368 -0.02 15.02 9.58
N GLU A 369 1.19 15.25 10.12
CA GLU A 369 2.33 14.34 9.98
C GLU A 369 2.20 13.16 10.96
N VAL A 370 2.26 11.93 10.46
CA VAL A 370 2.04 10.69 11.22
C VAL A 370 3.19 9.69 11.03
N PRO A 371 3.30 8.62 11.84
CA PRO A 371 4.24 7.53 11.59
C PRO A 371 4.00 6.84 10.24
N VAL A 372 4.98 6.05 9.77
CA VAL A 372 4.78 5.18 8.60
C VAL A 372 3.61 4.22 8.85
N GLY A 373 2.76 4.04 7.84
CA GLY A 373 1.59 3.17 7.87
C GLY A 373 0.28 3.92 7.59
N PHE A 374 -0.42 3.54 6.53
CA PHE A 374 -1.68 4.17 6.11
C PHE A 374 -2.80 4.18 7.17
N LYS A 375 -2.78 3.24 8.13
CA LYS A 375 -3.77 3.15 9.22
C LYS A 375 -4.02 4.48 9.95
N TRP A 376 -3.03 5.37 9.99
CA TRP A 376 -3.14 6.66 10.67
C TRP A 376 -4.05 7.66 9.97
N PHE A 377 -4.35 7.45 8.69
CA PHE A 377 -5.23 8.33 7.91
C PHE A 377 -6.70 7.89 7.93
N VAL A 378 -6.98 6.64 8.32
CA VAL A 378 -8.32 6.02 8.26
C VAL A 378 -9.39 6.88 8.93
N GLY A 379 -9.18 7.28 10.19
CA GLY A 379 -10.16 8.10 10.92
C GLY A 379 -10.42 9.45 10.26
N GLY A 380 -9.36 10.10 9.77
CA GLY A 380 -9.45 11.39 9.10
C GLY A 380 -10.04 11.33 7.69
N LEU A 381 -9.84 10.24 6.95
CA LEU A 381 -10.52 10.04 5.67
C LEU A 381 -12.00 9.72 5.90
N LEU A 382 -12.32 8.90 6.91
CA LEU A 382 -13.68 8.49 7.23
C LEU A 382 -14.57 9.66 7.63
N ASP A 383 -14.08 10.56 8.50
CA ASP A 383 -14.85 11.73 8.95
C ASP A 383 -14.70 12.96 8.02
N GLY A 384 -13.91 12.86 6.94
CA GLY A 384 -13.56 13.95 6.03
C GLY A 384 -12.51 14.94 6.58
N SER A 385 -11.98 14.63 7.77
CA SER A 385 -10.80 15.13 8.49
C SER A 385 -9.69 15.67 7.62
N LEU A 386 -9.32 14.74 6.77
CA LEU A 386 -8.22 14.77 5.85
C LEU A 386 -8.84 14.65 4.47
N GLY A 387 -8.59 15.66 3.63
CA GLY A 387 -8.94 15.58 2.21
C GLY A 387 -8.10 14.53 1.48
N PHE A 388 -6.90 14.28 1.99
CA PHE A 388 -5.87 13.45 1.39
C PHE A 388 -5.04 12.77 2.47
N GLY A 389 -4.66 11.51 2.26
CA GLY A 389 -3.63 10.80 3.03
C GLY A 389 -2.71 10.05 2.08
N GLY A 390 -1.39 10.17 2.26
CA GLY A 390 -0.41 9.55 1.37
C GLY A 390 0.89 9.12 2.04
N GLU A 391 1.50 8.08 1.48
CA GLU A 391 2.79 7.51 1.84
C GLU A 391 3.76 7.61 0.66
N GLU A 392 5.03 7.89 0.95
CA GLU A 392 6.13 8.00 -0.01
C GLU A 392 6.38 6.72 -0.81
N SER A 393 5.82 5.60 -0.35
CA SER A 393 5.85 4.30 -1.03
C SER A 393 4.82 4.18 -2.17
N ALA A 394 4.34 5.31 -2.73
CA ALA A 394 3.39 5.39 -3.84
C ALA A 394 1.96 4.91 -3.53
N GLY A 395 1.53 5.10 -2.29
CA GLY A 395 0.19 4.74 -1.81
C GLY A 395 -0.56 5.94 -1.26
N ALA A 396 -1.78 6.19 -1.72
CA ALA A 396 -2.60 7.31 -1.24
C ALA A 396 -4.10 7.04 -1.43
N SER A 397 -4.92 7.84 -0.74
CA SER A 397 -6.36 7.97 -1.01
C SER A 397 -6.81 9.40 -0.73
N PHE A 398 -7.92 9.81 -1.33
CA PHE A 398 -8.53 11.11 -1.14
C PHE A 398 -10.05 11.03 -1.14
N LEU A 399 -10.68 12.08 -0.60
CA LEU A 399 -12.13 12.14 -0.47
C LEU A 399 -12.83 12.23 -1.84
N ARG A 400 -14.10 11.85 -1.85
CA ARG A 400 -15.02 12.18 -2.94
C ARG A 400 -15.07 13.68 -3.17
N ARG A 401 -15.57 14.09 -4.34
CA ARG A 401 -15.69 15.49 -4.74
C ARG A 401 -16.58 16.30 -3.78
N ASP A 402 -17.54 15.66 -3.13
CA ASP A 402 -18.42 16.25 -2.11
C ASP A 402 -17.81 16.30 -0.69
N GLY A 403 -16.59 15.80 -0.51
CA GLY A 403 -15.89 15.75 0.78
C GLY A 403 -16.26 14.57 1.67
N THR A 404 -16.99 13.58 1.16
CA THR A 404 -17.25 12.32 1.88
C THR A 404 -16.22 11.24 1.51
N VAL A 405 -16.16 10.17 2.31
CA VAL A 405 -15.17 9.11 2.15
C VAL A 405 -15.38 8.29 0.86
N TRP A 406 -14.28 7.97 0.17
CA TRP A 406 -14.26 7.04 -0.98
C TRP A 406 -13.74 5.66 -0.57
N SER A 407 -12.46 5.61 -0.19
CA SER A 407 -11.75 4.46 0.35
C SER A 407 -10.89 4.93 1.53
N THR A 408 -10.87 4.14 2.60
CA THR A 408 -10.03 4.33 3.78
C THR A 408 -8.82 3.40 3.79
N ASP A 409 -8.66 2.58 2.76
CA ASP A 409 -7.38 2.00 2.37
C ASP A 409 -6.77 2.86 1.24
N LYS A 410 -5.58 2.50 0.78
CA LYS A 410 -4.97 3.15 -0.38
C LYS A 410 -5.69 2.72 -1.66
N ASP A 411 -5.74 3.62 -2.65
CA ASP A 411 -6.43 3.39 -3.91
C ASP A 411 -5.56 3.87 -5.08
N GLY A 412 -4.97 2.92 -5.80
CA GLY A 412 -4.14 3.20 -6.98
C GLY A 412 -4.97 3.69 -8.17
N ILE A 413 -6.20 3.20 -8.35
CA ILE A 413 -7.05 3.52 -9.50
C ILE A 413 -7.44 5.00 -9.48
N ILE A 414 -7.88 5.53 -8.34
CA ILE A 414 -8.24 6.96 -8.26
C ILE A 414 -7.01 7.86 -8.39
N MET A 415 -5.84 7.39 -7.96
CA MET A 415 -4.59 8.13 -8.09
C MET A 415 -4.10 8.17 -9.54
N ASP A 416 -4.30 7.11 -10.30
CA ASP A 416 -4.03 7.06 -11.74
C ASP A 416 -4.98 7.97 -12.52
N LEU A 417 -6.28 7.87 -12.24
CA LEU A 417 -7.31 8.70 -12.87
C LEU A 417 -7.17 10.19 -12.49
N LEU A 418 -6.62 10.50 -11.31
CA LEU A 418 -6.28 11.87 -10.92
C LEU A 418 -5.19 12.48 -11.83
N ALA A 419 -4.21 11.69 -12.29
CA ALA A 419 -3.18 12.16 -13.20
C ALA A 419 -3.79 12.54 -14.56
N ALA A 420 -4.74 11.73 -15.03
CA ALA A 420 -5.53 12.03 -16.22
C ALA A 420 -6.42 13.28 -16.02
N GLU A 421 -7.03 13.46 -14.85
CA GLU A 421 -7.81 14.66 -14.51
C GLU A 421 -6.95 15.93 -14.58
N MET A 422 -5.73 15.89 -14.02
CA MET A 422 -4.77 17.00 -14.08
C MET A 422 -4.44 17.38 -15.52
N MET A 423 -4.08 16.38 -16.34
CA MET A 423 -3.77 16.59 -17.75
C MET A 423 -4.98 17.18 -18.50
N ALA A 424 -6.18 16.64 -18.26
CA ALA A 424 -7.40 17.10 -18.91
C ALA A 424 -7.77 18.55 -18.55
N LYS A 425 -7.65 18.94 -17.29
CA LYS A 425 -8.10 20.27 -16.83
C LYS A 425 -7.05 21.36 -16.98
N THR A 426 -5.77 21.00 -16.95
CA THR A 426 -4.67 21.98 -16.99
C THR A 426 -3.93 22.01 -18.31
N GLY A 427 -4.14 21.01 -19.18
CA GLY A 427 -3.37 20.81 -20.41
C GLY A 427 -1.91 20.43 -20.16
N ARG A 428 -1.57 20.05 -18.93
CA ARG A 428 -0.19 19.81 -18.47
C ARG A 428 -0.10 18.56 -17.65
N ASP A 429 0.95 17.77 -17.88
CA ASP A 429 1.14 16.52 -17.17
C ASP A 429 1.58 16.76 -15.71
N PRO A 430 1.43 15.79 -14.80
CA PRO A 430 1.80 15.99 -13.40
C PRO A 430 3.30 16.26 -13.17
N SER A 431 4.21 15.87 -14.08
CA SER A 431 5.63 16.21 -14.00
C SER A 431 5.88 17.69 -14.33
N GLU A 432 5.13 18.26 -15.27
CA GLU A 432 5.14 19.69 -15.56
C GLU A 432 4.63 20.51 -14.37
N LEU A 433 3.54 20.07 -13.76
CA LEU A 433 2.98 20.71 -12.56
C LEU A 433 3.97 20.65 -11.39
N TYR A 434 4.68 19.53 -11.22
CA TYR A 434 5.74 19.40 -10.22
C TYR A 434 6.87 20.41 -10.43
N ARG A 435 7.36 20.56 -11.68
CA ARG A 435 8.43 21.51 -12.01
C ARG A 435 8.06 22.95 -11.68
N ASP A 436 6.79 23.32 -11.86
CA ASP A 436 6.35 24.67 -11.48
C ASP A 436 6.22 24.84 -9.97
N LEU A 437 5.76 23.80 -9.29
CA LEU A 437 5.69 23.80 -7.84
C LEU A 437 7.08 23.99 -7.21
N THR A 438 8.11 23.34 -7.74
CA THR A 438 9.48 23.44 -7.23
C THR A 438 10.20 24.73 -7.61
N LYS A 439 9.85 25.39 -8.71
CA LYS A 439 10.35 26.75 -9.02
C LYS A 439 9.99 27.75 -7.92
N GLU A 440 8.82 27.61 -7.33
CA GLU A 440 8.34 28.50 -6.26
C GLU A 440 8.73 28.02 -4.87
N LEU A 441 8.60 26.72 -4.61
CA LEU A 441 8.75 26.14 -3.27
C LEU A 441 10.11 25.49 -3.03
N GLY A 442 11.04 25.54 -3.99
CA GLY A 442 12.34 24.88 -3.93
C GLY A 442 12.28 23.42 -4.37
N GLU A 443 13.37 22.95 -4.98
CA GLU A 443 13.50 21.58 -5.48
C GLU A 443 14.24 20.69 -4.48
N PRO A 444 13.56 19.71 -3.86
CA PRO A 444 14.22 18.74 -2.99
C PRO A 444 14.90 17.63 -3.80
N VAL A 445 15.90 17.01 -3.19
CA VAL A 445 16.47 15.73 -3.63
C VAL A 445 16.32 14.74 -2.49
N TYR A 446 15.78 13.55 -2.79
CA TYR A 446 15.38 12.55 -1.81
C TYR A 446 15.99 11.19 -2.15
N GLU A 447 16.52 10.49 -1.15
CA GLU A 447 17.01 9.11 -1.30
C GLU A 447 16.71 8.27 -0.06
N ARG A 448 16.46 6.97 -0.27
CA ARG A 448 16.34 5.96 0.77
C ARG A 448 17.52 4.99 0.69
N ILE A 449 18.09 4.67 1.84
CA ILE A 449 19.15 3.67 2.01
C ILE A 449 18.62 2.56 2.91
N ASP A 450 18.63 1.32 2.41
CA ASP A 450 18.36 0.13 3.19
C ASP A 450 19.70 -0.52 3.57
N ALA A 451 19.93 -0.76 4.87
CA ALA A 451 21.17 -1.29 5.40
C ALA A 451 20.92 -2.46 6.37
N PRO A 452 21.72 -3.55 6.31
CA PRO A 452 21.55 -4.71 7.20
C PRO A 452 21.52 -4.33 8.69
N ALA A 453 20.65 -5.00 9.44
CA ALA A 453 20.49 -4.80 10.87
C ALA A 453 20.08 -6.11 11.55
N THR A 454 20.81 -6.53 12.60
CA THR A 454 20.38 -7.67 13.43
C THR A 454 19.14 -7.33 14.24
N LEU A 455 18.47 -8.33 14.82
CA LEU A 455 17.32 -8.12 15.70
C LEU A 455 17.67 -7.22 16.90
N GLU A 456 18.86 -7.38 17.47
CA GLU A 456 19.35 -6.54 18.57
C GLU A 456 19.54 -5.09 18.12
N GLN A 457 20.14 -4.89 16.94
CA GLN A 457 20.33 -3.55 16.37
C GLN A 457 18.98 -2.88 16.06
N LYS A 458 18.01 -3.63 15.53
CA LYS A 458 16.64 -3.16 15.29
C LYS A 458 15.95 -2.74 16.59
N ALA A 459 16.14 -3.51 17.67
CA ALA A 459 15.61 -3.17 18.99
C ALA A 459 16.21 -1.87 19.54
N VAL A 460 17.52 -1.66 19.38
CA VAL A 460 18.20 -0.40 19.77
C VAL A 460 17.65 0.77 18.94
N LEU A 461 17.58 0.63 17.62
CA LEU A 461 17.06 1.65 16.71
C LEU A 461 15.63 2.09 17.06
N SER A 462 14.77 1.12 17.42
CA SER A 462 13.38 1.39 17.79
C SER A 462 13.22 2.22 19.07
N LYS A 463 14.28 2.30 19.89
CA LYS A 463 14.33 2.96 21.20
C LYS A 463 15.26 4.18 21.21
N LEU A 464 15.73 4.63 20.04
CA LEU A 464 16.55 5.83 19.96
C LEU A 464 15.83 7.02 20.58
N SER A 465 16.56 7.80 21.38
CA SER A 465 16.05 9.00 22.02
C SER A 465 16.87 10.24 21.65
N PRO A 466 16.29 11.45 21.65
CA PRO A 466 17.01 12.68 21.34
C PRO A 466 18.24 12.90 22.24
N GLU A 467 18.18 12.46 23.50
CA GLU A 467 19.25 12.62 24.49
C GLU A 467 20.52 11.83 24.12
N GLN A 468 20.40 10.80 23.28
CA GLN A 468 21.53 10.02 22.78
C GLN A 468 22.27 10.73 21.63
N VAL A 469 21.70 11.80 21.07
CA VAL A 469 22.26 12.55 19.95
C VAL A 469 22.89 13.85 20.46
N LYS A 470 24.22 13.89 20.50
CA LYS A 470 24.99 15.08 20.92
C LYS A 470 25.18 16.12 19.80
N ALA A 471 24.85 15.78 18.56
CA ALA A 471 25.01 16.68 17.43
C ALA A 471 24.06 17.88 17.55
N THR A 472 24.56 19.09 17.29
CA THR A 472 23.76 20.33 17.24
C THR A 472 23.51 20.80 15.81
N GLU A 473 24.22 20.21 14.85
CA GLU A 473 24.17 20.51 13.42
C GLU A 473 24.05 19.21 12.62
N LEU A 474 23.47 19.32 11.42
CA LEU A 474 23.40 18.27 10.41
C LEU A 474 23.72 18.90 9.05
N ALA A 475 24.76 18.41 8.39
CA ALA A 475 25.27 18.92 7.11
C ALA A 475 25.59 20.42 7.10
N GLY A 476 26.05 20.94 8.24
CA GLY A 476 26.38 22.37 8.43
C GLY A 476 25.19 23.27 8.76
N ASP A 477 23.97 22.73 8.86
CA ASP A 477 22.79 23.47 9.30
C ASP A 477 22.41 23.12 10.74
N LYS A 478 21.94 24.10 11.52
CA LYS A 478 21.47 23.88 12.89
C LYS A 478 20.29 22.90 12.92
N ILE A 479 20.35 21.92 13.82
CA ILE A 479 19.22 21.02 14.08
C ILE A 479 18.09 21.80 14.74
N THR A 480 16.91 21.77 14.13
CA THR A 480 15.70 22.46 14.60
C THR A 480 14.76 21.51 15.35
N ALA A 481 14.81 20.21 15.05
CA ALA A 481 14.04 19.20 15.77
C ALA A 481 14.71 17.82 15.75
N MET A 482 14.50 17.07 16.83
CA MET A 482 14.75 15.63 16.93
C MET A 482 13.48 14.96 17.43
N LEU A 483 12.89 14.11 16.61
CA LEU A 483 11.55 13.57 16.82
C LEU A 483 11.62 12.05 16.97
N THR A 484 11.01 11.54 18.04
CA THR A 484 10.69 10.11 18.24
C THR A 484 9.19 9.85 18.24
N LYS A 485 8.40 10.93 18.15
CA LYS A 485 6.95 10.93 18.00
C LYS A 485 6.57 11.81 16.82
N ALA A 486 5.54 11.43 16.07
CA ALA A 486 5.07 12.22 14.95
C ALA A 486 4.32 13.47 15.44
N SER A 487 4.51 14.60 14.76
CA SER A 487 4.00 15.90 15.20
C SER A 487 2.47 16.05 15.08
N GLY A 488 1.83 15.32 14.17
CA GLY A 488 0.40 15.42 13.90
C GLY A 488 -0.49 14.61 14.86
N ASN A 489 0.02 13.52 15.45
CA ASN A 489 -0.77 12.63 16.31
C ASN A 489 -0.05 12.13 17.58
N SER A 490 1.19 12.56 17.82
CA SER A 490 2.04 12.15 18.96
C SER A 490 2.34 10.65 19.06
N ALA A 491 2.03 9.85 18.03
CA ALA A 491 2.34 8.43 18.03
C ALA A 491 3.85 8.20 17.85
N SER A 492 4.38 7.17 18.50
CA SER A 492 5.79 6.78 18.36
C SER A 492 6.10 6.44 16.89
N ILE A 493 7.24 6.94 16.40
CA ILE A 493 7.71 6.62 15.04
C ILE A 493 8.52 5.33 15.00
N GLY A 494 8.89 4.76 16.16
CA GLY A 494 9.74 3.58 16.28
C GLY A 494 11.13 3.80 15.69
N GLY A 495 11.73 4.96 15.97
CA GLY A 495 12.98 5.42 15.37
C GLY A 495 13.26 6.88 15.71
N LEU A 496 14.10 7.53 14.91
CA LEU A 496 14.49 8.93 15.08
C LEU A 496 14.36 9.69 13.75
N LYS A 497 13.81 10.90 13.79
CA LYS A 497 13.87 11.89 12.70
C LYS A 497 14.60 13.14 13.18
N VAL A 498 15.60 13.59 12.42
CA VAL A 498 16.36 14.81 12.70
C VAL A 498 16.12 15.80 11.58
N VAL A 499 15.80 17.04 11.93
CA VAL A 499 15.34 18.07 10.99
C VAL A 499 16.20 19.32 11.11
N THR A 500 16.54 19.92 9.97
CA THR A 500 17.09 21.27 9.82
C THR A 500 16.17 22.10 8.93
N GLU A 501 16.53 23.35 8.67
CA GLU A 501 15.80 24.21 7.72
C GLU A 501 15.87 23.67 6.27
N ASN A 502 16.99 23.09 5.86
CA ASN A 502 17.24 22.71 4.46
C ASN A 502 17.27 21.20 4.20
N GLY A 503 17.05 20.37 5.22
CA GLY A 503 17.04 18.92 5.05
C GLY A 503 16.68 18.17 6.31
N TRP A 504 16.54 16.87 6.17
CA TRP A 504 16.24 15.98 7.28
C TRP A 504 16.72 14.56 6.97
N PHE A 505 16.86 13.76 8.01
CA PHE A 505 16.90 12.30 7.87
C PHE A 505 15.99 11.63 8.88
N ALA A 506 15.53 10.41 8.55
CA ALA A 506 14.82 9.55 9.48
C ALA A 506 15.36 8.13 9.41
N ALA A 507 15.57 7.50 10.57
CA ALA A 507 16.07 6.14 10.70
C ALA A 507 15.07 5.29 11.48
N ARG A 508 14.74 4.12 10.94
CA ARG A 508 13.81 3.16 11.57
C ARG A 508 14.15 1.71 11.20
N PRO A 509 13.86 0.73 12.06
CA PRO A 509 13.99 -0.68 11.70
C PRO A 509 12.94 -1.07 10.65
N SER A 510 13.29 -1.97 9.75
CA SER A 510 12.32 -2.61 8.84
C SER A 510 11.45 -3.59 9.62
N GLY A 511 10.15 -3.61 9.33
CA GLY A 511 9.21 -4.53 9.95
C GLY A 511 9.26 -5.95 9.37
N THR A 512 9.75 -6.11 8.14
CA THR A 512 9.67 -7.36 7.36
C THR A 512 11.02 -7.97 7.03
N GLU A 513 12.11 -7.22 7.17
CA GLU A 513 13.46 -7.62 6.74
C GLU A 513 14.48 -7.30 7.85
N ASP A 514 15.61 -8.00 7.86
CA ASP A 514 16.74 -7.75 8.77
C ASP A 514 17.60 -6.57 8.28
N VAL A 515 16.93 -5.44 8.09
CA VAL A 515 17.51 -4.16 7.68
C VAL A 515 16.93 -3.01 8.52
N TYR A 516 17.65 -1.90 8.59
CA TYR A 516 17.08 -0.59 8.92
C TYR A 516 16.98 0.26 7.66
N LYS A 517 16.03 1.20 7.66
CA LYS A 517 15.79 2.13 6.57
C LYS A 517 16.18 3.53 7.02
N LEU A 518 17.05 4.17 6.24
CA LEU A 518 17.45 5.56 6.37
C LEU A 518 16.85 6.34 5.20
N TYR A 519 16.00 7.30 5.52
CA TYR A 519 15.40 8.23 4.58
C TYR A 519 16.09 9.58 4.74
N ALA A 520 16.42 10.26 3.64
CA ALA A 520 17.02 11.58 3.70
C ALA A 520 16.52 12.46 2.56
N GLU A 521 16.41 13.76 2.83
CA GLU A 521 16.04 14.76 1.86
C GLU A 521 16.85 16.05 2.04
N SER A 522 17.11 16.75 0.94
CA SER A 522 17.70 18.08 0.98
C SER A 522 17.14 19.02 -0.09
N PHE A 523 16.92 20.28 0.30
CA PHE A 523 16.61 21.41 -0.61
C PHE A 523 17.87 22.14 -1.13
N ARG A 524 19.08 21.65 -0.82
CA ARG A 524 20.37 22.23 -1.27
C ARG A 524 21.09 21.33 -2.29
N GLY A 525 20.39 20.35 -2.85
CA GLY A 525 20.88 19.48 -3.91
C GLY A 525 21.63 18.23 -3.42
N LYS A 526 22.14 17.46 -4.39
CA LYS A 526 22.72 16.12 -4.18
C LYS A 526 23.94 16.10 -3.26
N THR A 527 24.81 17.12 -3.33
CA THR A 527 26.01 17.18 -2.48
C THR A 527 25.64 17.30 -1.02
N HIS A 528 24.69 18.18 -0.70
CA HIS A 528 24.19 18.35 0.66
C HIS A 528 23.42 17.11 1.15
N LEU A 529 22.62 16.47 0.29
CA LEU A 529 21.97 15.20 0.61
C LEU A 529 22.97 14.11 1.01
N LYS A 530 24.06 13.95 0.24
CA LYS A 530 25.12 12.97 0.56
C LYS A 530 25.76 13.25 1.93
N GLN A 531 25.96 14.52 2.26
CA GLN A 531 26.48 14.91 3.58
C GLN A 531 25.50 14.54 4.70
N ILE A 532 24.20 14.82 4.53
CA ILE A 532 23.15 14.38 5.47
C ILE A 532 23.21 12.86 5.68
N GLN A 533 23.30 12.08 4.60
CA GLN A 533 23.35 10.61 4.67
C GLN A 533 24.59 10.12 5.43
N GLN A 534 25.76 10.69 5.15
CA GLN A 534 27.02 10.32 5.82
C GLN A 534 26.95 10.60 7.33
N GLU A 535 26.47 11.78 7.72
CA GLU A 535 26.32 12.16 9.13
C GLU A 535 25.26 11.31 9.85
N ALA A 536 24.15 11.01 9.17
CA ALA A 536 23.11 10.13 9.68
C ALA A 536 23.61 8.70 9.91
N GLN A 537 24.35 8.13 8.95
CA GLN A 537 24.96 6.80 9.08
C GLN A 537 25.99 6.76 10.22
N ALA A 538 26.80 7.81 10.36
CA ALA A 538 27.76 7.93 11.46
C ALA A 538 27.06 8.00 12.83
N LEU A 539 25.94 8.73 12.93
CA LEU A 539 25.12 8.81 14.13
C LEU A 539 24.52 7.45 14.48
N ILE A 540 23.92 6.76 13.50
CA ILE A 540 23.32 5.43 13.68
C ILE A 540 24.40 4.44 14.13
N ALA A 541 25.56 4.41 13.46
CA ALA A 541 26.65 3.51 13.81
C ALA A 541 27.12 3.71 15.27
N ARG A 542 27.24 4.97 15.72
CA ARG A 542 27.58 5.28 17.12
C ARG A 542 26.53 4.77 18.10
N ALA A 543 25.25 4.97 17.80
CA ALA A 543 24.16 4.50 18.66
C ALA A 543 24.10 2.97 18.74
N LEU A 544 24.43 2.27 17.64
CA LEU A 544 24.53 0.81 17.61
C LEU A 544 25.77 0.26 18.32
N SER A 545 26.81 1.08 18.54
CA SER A 545 28.07 0.66 19.18
C SER A 545 28.16 0.94 20.69
N GLN A 546 27.19 1.61 21.30
CA GLN A 546 27.24 1.91 22.74
C GLN A 546 27.06 0.62 23.57
N PRO A 547 27.97 0.29 24.50
CA PRO A 547 27.77 -0.82 25.42
C PRO A 547 26.57 -0.52 26.35
N LYS A 548 25.82 -1.58 26.68
CA LYS A 548 24.59 -1.53 27.47
C LYS A 548 24.78 -0.90 28.85
#